data_AF-A0A953H1N8-F1
#
_entry.id   AF-A0A953H1N8-F1
#
_cell.length_a   1.000
_cell.length_b   1.000
_cell.length_c   1.000
_cell.angle_alpha   90.00
_cell.angle_beta   90.00
_cell.angle_gamma   90.00
#
_symmetry.space_group_name_H-M   'P 1'
#
loop_
_entity.id
_entity.type
_entity.pdbx_description
1 polymer ?
#
loop_
_entity_poly.entity_id
_entity_poly.type
_entity_poly.pdbx_seq_one_letter_code
_entity_poly.pdbx_strand_id
1 'polypeptide(L)'
;MKTSLILFCLSIQSSYSENLEIPATQAAFDTVQFYRANGMNWCVKIYAKDQDVHICSLDPDIIDLITLARADTETYYGDVVREGYIIETE
;
A
#
# COMPACT_ATOMS: atom_id res chain seq x y z
N MET A 1 -7.21 -19.08 -8.24
CA MET A 1 -6.52 -17.85 -8.65
C MET A 1 -5.41 -17.60 -7.65
N LYS A 2 -4.24 -17.15 -8.13
CA LYS A 2 -3.11 -16.81 -7.27
C LYS A 2 -3.51 -15.67 -6.34
N THR A 3 -3.20 -15.80 -5.06
CA THR A 3 -3.33 -14.68 -4.12
C THR A 3 -2.04 -13.88 -4.19
N SER A 4 -2.13 -12.56 -4.32
CA SER A 4 -0.97 -11.68 -4.44
C SER A 4 -1.11 -10.49 -3.50
N LEU A 5 -0.01 -10.10 -2.88
CA LEU A 5 0.15 -8.90 -2.07
C LEU A 5 1.35 -8.11 -2.60
N ILE A 6 1.11 -6.87 -3.00
CA ILE A 6 2.15 -5.90 -3.34
C ILE A 6 2.22 -4.92 -2.17
N LEU A 7 3.36 -4.85 -1.49
CA LEU A 7 3.57 -4.04 -0.29
C LEU A 7 4.64 -3.00 -0.58
N PHE A 8 4.31 -1.73 -0.36
CA PHE A 8 5.27 -0.64 -0.34
C PHE A 8 5.43 -0.12 1.09
N CYS A 9 6.67 -0.08 1.57
CA CYS A 9 7.02 0.55 2.84
C CYS A 9 7.51 1.97 2.56
N LEU A 10 6.92 2.96 3.22
CA LEU A 10 7.26 4.36 3.00
C LEU A 10 8.36 4.83 3.97
N SER A 11 9.08 5.89 3.60
CA SER A 11 10.08 6.57 4.43
C SER A 11 9.47 7.60 5.38
N ILE A 12 8.13 7.61 5.48
CA ILE A 12 7.32 8.49 6.31
C ILE A 12 6.43 7.69 7.26
N GLN A 13 5.96 8.35 8.30
CA GLN A 13 4.80 7.95 9.09
C GLN A 13 3.86 9.14 9.15
N SER A 14 2.58 8.91 8.87
CA SER A 14 1.60 10.00 8.78
C SER A 14 0.36 9.76 9.63
N SER A 15 -0.30 10.87 9.91
CA SER A 15 -1.60 10.97 10.57
C SER A 15 -2.58 11.61 9.60
N TYR A 16 -3.65 10.89 9.30
CA TYR A 16 -4.77 11.40 8.53
C TYR A 16 -5.56 12.42 9.34
N SER A 17 -5.79 12.13 10.63
CA SER A 17 -6.60 12.97 11.52
C SER A 17 -5.94 14.32 11.84
N GLU A 18 -4.61 14.34 12.01
CA GLU A 18 -3.83 15.55 12.26
C GLU A 18 -3.34 16.21 10.97
N ASN A 19 -3.54 15.57 9.81
CA ASN A 19 -2.97 15.99 8.51
C ASN A 19 -1.46 16.28 8.63
N LEU A 20 -0.72 15.30 9.17
CA LEU A 20 0.69 15.42 9.49
C LEU A 20 1.48 14.28 8.86
N GLU A 21 2.64 14.62 8.27
CA GLU A 21 3.62 13.68 7.78
C GLU A 21 4.99 13.98 8.40
N ILE A 22 5.64 12.95 8.93
CA ILE A 22 6.99 13.06 9.51
C ILE A 22 7.85 11.88 9.05
N PRO A 23 9.19 11.97 9.16
CA PRO A 23 10.06 10.85 8.81
C PRO A 23 9.73 9.57 9.58
N ALA A 24 9.78 8.45 8.88
CA ALA A 24 9.61 7.12 9.46
C ALA A 24 10.73 6.78 10.45
N THR A 25 10.40 5.88 11.38
CA THR A 25 11.40 5.16 12.19
C THR A 25 11.45 3.69 11.78
N GLN A 26 12.37 2.93 12.35
CA GLN A 26 12.39 1.48 12.14
C GLN A 26 11.13 0.79 12.69
N ALA A 27 10.51 1.34 13.72
CA ALA A 27 9.33 0.77 14.39
C ALA A 27 7.99 1.29 13.83
N ALA A 28 7.99 2.42 13.13
CA ALA A 28 6.79 3.08 12.61
C ALA A 28 7.05 3.69 11.24
N PHE A 29 6.34 3.18 10.24
CA PHE A 29 6.35 3.64 8.86
C PHE A 29 5.02 3.30 8.20
N ASP A 30 4.57 4.14 7.29
CA ASP A 30 3.34 3.91 6.55
C ASP A 30 3.52 2.81 5.51
N THR A 31 2.40 2.18 5.14
CA THR A 31 2.39 1.22 4.04
C THR A 31 1.26 1.51 3.07
N VAL A 32 1.53 1.28 1.80
CA VAL A 32 0.52 1.20 0.74
C VAL A 32 0.58 -0.22 0.20
N GLN A 33 -0.57 -0.89 0.20
CA GLN A 33 -0.66 -2.31 -0.12
C GLN A 33 -1.73 -2.53 -1.19
N PHE A 34 -1.46 -3.45 -2.11
CA PHE A 34 -2.43 -3.92 -3.09
C PHE A 34 -2.58 -5.42 -2.94
N TYR A 35 -3.82 -5.87 -2.77
CA TYR A 35 -4.11 -7.25 -2.45
C TYR A 35 -5.14 -7.85 -3.41
N ARG A 36 -4.87 -9.07 -3.90
CA ARG A 36 -5.77 -9.86 -4.74
C ARG A 36 -6.04 -11.20 -4.07
N ALA A 37 -7.31 -11.51 -3.82
CA ALA A 37 -7.75 -12.85 -3.43
C ALA A 37 -9.23 -13.06 -3.76
N ASN A 38 -9.60 -14.30 -4.05
CA ASN A 38 -10.99 -14.72 -4.25
C ASN A 38 -11.78 -13.87 -5.28
N GLY A 39 -11.11 -13.43 -6.35
CA GLY A 39 -11.71 -12.57 -7.39
C GLY A 39 -11.93 -11.12 -6.97
N MET A 40 -11.42 -10.70 -5.81
CA MET A 40 -11.48 -9.33 -5.33
C MET A 40 -10.09 -8.69 -5.31
N ASN A 41 -10.06 -7.38 -5.52
CA ASN A 41 -8.86 -6.55 -5.50
C ASN A 41 -9.07 -5.41 -4.51
N TRP A 42 -8.04 -5.11 -3.71
CA TRP A 42 -8.10 -4.10 -2.66
C TRP A 42 -6.83 -3.26 -2.67
N CYS A 43 -6.96 -1.98 -2.30
CA CYS A 43 -5.84 -1.16 -1.85
C CYS A 43 -6.03 -0.83 -0.37
N VAL A 44 -4.95 -0.94 0.40
CA VAL A 44 -4.94 -0.74 1.85
C VAL A 44 -3.81 0.23 2.17
N LYS A 45 -4.16 1.33 2.83
CA LYS A 45 -3.23 2.33 3.33
C LYS A 45 -3.19 2.25 4.85
N ILE A 46 -1.99 2.19 5.42
CA ILE A 46 -1.81 2.19 6.87
C ILE A 46 -1.05 3.44 7.26
N TYR A 47 -1.64 4.18 8.18
CA TYR A 47 -1.12 5.42 8.75
C TYR A 47 -0.52 5.08 10.12
N ALA A 48 0.80 4.93 10.19
CA ALA A 48 1.47 4.37 11.35
C ALA A 48 1.33 5.24 12.61
N LYS A 49 1.25 6.57 12.45
CA LYS A 49 1.07 7.48 13.58
C LYS A 49 -0.33 7.37 14.19
N ASP A 50 -1.35 7.21 13.35
CA ASP A 50 -2.74 7.05 13.79
C ASP A 50 -3.07 5.62 14.22
N GLN A 51 -2.22 4.65 13.85
CA GLN A 51 -2.55 3.22 13.89
C GLN A 51 -3.86 2.91 13.16
N ASP A 52 -4.12 3.67 12.08
CA ASP A 52 -5.36 3.62 11.32
C ASP A 52 -5.14 2.98 9.95
N VAL A 53 -6.21 2.37 9.43
CA VAL A 53 -6.20 1.60 8.19
C VAL A 53 -7.35 2.04 7.29
N HIS A 54 -7.00 2.49 6.08
CA HIS A 54 -7.96 2.90 5.08
C HIS A 54 -7.97 1.87 3.96
N ILE A 55 -9.14 1.31 3.69
CA ILE A 55 -9.32 0.25 2.70
C ILE A 55 -10.21 0.77 1.58
N CYS A 56 -9.79 0.55 0.33
CA CYS A 56 -10.65 0.77 -0.83
C CYS A 56 -10.70 -0.47 -1.71
N SER A 57 -11.92 -0.80 -2.17
CA SER A 57 -12.12 -1.83 -3.19
C SER A 57 -11.66 -1.31 -4.54
N LEU A 58 -10.93 -2.15 -5.27
CA LEU A 58 -10.55 -1.89 -6.64
C LEU A 58 -11.47 -2.64 -7.60
N ASP A 59 -11.38 -2.31 -8.89
CA ASP A 59 -12.11 -3.01 -9.94
C ASP A 59 -11.79 -4.53 -9.89
N PRO A 60 -12.80 -5.42 -9.85
CA PRO A 60 -12.57 -6.87 -9.80
C PRO A 60 -11.85 -7.40 -11.05
N ASP A 61 -12.00 -6.73 -12.20
CA ASP A 61 -11.53 -7.18 -13.51
C ASP A 61 -10.11 -6.66 -13.87
N ILE A 62 -9.36 -6.13 -12.90
CA ILE A 62 -7.96 -5.74 -13.12
C ILE A 62 -7.16 -6.93 -13.64
N ILE A 63 -6.54 -6.79 -14.81
CA ILE A 63 -5.73 -7.85 -15.40
C ILE A 63 -4.39 -7.95 -14.67
N ASP A 64 -3.68 -6.83 -14.55
CA ASP A 64 -2.34 -6.75 -13.96
C ASP A 64 -2.33 -5.82 -12.73
N LEU A 65 -2.48 -6.43 -11.55
CA LEU A 65 -2.46 -5.69 -10.28
C LEU A 65 -1.07 -5.11 -9.97
N ILE A 66 0.01 -5.77 -10.41
CA ILE A 66 1.38 -5.35 -10.09
C ILE A 66 1.70 -4.05 -10.82
N THR A 67 1.37 -3.97 -12.11
CA THR A 67 1.55 -2.74 -12.90
C THR A 67 0.70 -1.61 -12.36
N LEU A 68 -0.57 -1.87 -12.01
CA LEU A 68 -1.43 -0.87 -11.38
C LEU A 68 -0.84 -0.37 -10.05
N ALA A 69 -0.45 -1.29 -9.17
CA ALA A 69 0.08 -0.97 -7.85
C ALA A 69 1.34 -0.08 -7.93
N ARG A 70 2.24 -0.38 -8.86
CA ARG A 70 3.44 0.42 -9.10
C ARG A 70 3.10 1.81 -9.63
N ALA A 71 2.24 1.92 -10.63
CA ALA A 71 1.88 3.21 -11.23
C ALA A 71 1.16 4.12 -10.25
N ASP A 72 0.22 3.58 -9.47
CA ASP A 72 -0.52 4.32 -8.46
C ASP A 72 0.42 4.79 -7.35
N THR A 73 1.27 3.90 -6.83
CA THR A 73 2.22 4.24 -5.77
C THR A 73 3.23 5.28 -6.24
N GLU A 74 3.77 5.14 -7.45
CA GLU A 74 4.70 6.12 -8.02
C GLU A 74 4.06 7.51 -8.14
N THR A 75 2.79 7.56 -8.57
CA THR A 75 2.05 8.81 -8.76
C THR A 75 1.86 9.59 -7.45
N TYR A 76 1.60 8.88 -6.35
CA TYR A 76 1.21 9.51 -5.08
C TYR A 76 2.30 9.51 -4.00
N TYR A 77 3.26 8.59 -4.07
CA TYR A 77 4.24 8.33 -3.02
C TYR A 77 5.67 8.11 -3.55
N GLY A 78 5.92 8.32 -4.85
CA GLY A 78 7.21 7.95 -5.49
C GLY A 78 8.45 8.54 -4.82
N ASP A 79 8.33 9.73 -4.22
CA ASP A 79 9.39 10.42 -3.48
C ASP A 79 9.66 9.84 -2.08
N VAL A 80 8.72 9.08 -1.53
CA VAL A 80 8.79 8.50 -0.18
C VAL A 80 8.73 6.98 -0.16
N VAL A 81 8.80 6.28 -1.30
CA VAL A 81 8.95 4.81 -1.31
C VAL A 81 10.35 4.43 -0.83
N ARG A 82 10.43 3.62 0.23
CA ARG A 82 11.69 3.04 0.71
C ARG A 82 11.94 1.65 0.13
N GLU A 83 10.93 0.78 0.21
CA GLU A 83 11.02 -0.64 -0.17
C GLU A 83 9.71 -1.09 -0.84
N GLY A 84 9.80 -2.09 -1.72
CA GLY A 84 8.65 -2.69 -2.40
C GLY A 84 8.79 -4.20 -2.50
N TYR A 85 7.72 -4.93 -2.20
CA TYR A 85 7.67 -6.39 -2.21
C TYR A 85 6.48 -6.89 -3.02
N ILE A 86 6.67 -8.02 -3.69
CA ILE A 86 5.61 -8.78 -4.34
C ILE A 86 5.62 -10.16 -3.69
N ILE A 87 4.51 -10.51 -3.05
CA ILE A 87 4.33 -11.76 -2.31
C ILE A 87 3.15 -12.47 -2.96
N GLU A 88 3.34 -13.72 -3.37
CA GLU A 88 2.28 -14.48 -4.04
C GLU A 88 2.23 -15.91 -3.51
N THR A 89 1.03 -16.50 -3.48
CA THR A 89 0.87 -17.93 -3.17
C THR A 89 1.35 -18.79 -4.34
N GLU A 90 1.81 -20.00 -4.06
CA GLU A 90 2.14 -21.00 -5.10
C GLU A 90 0.94 -21.33 -6.00
#